data_AF-A0A3P6RQZ4-F1
#
_entry.id   AF-A0A3P6RQZ4-F1
#
_cell.length_a   1.000
_cell.length_b   1.000
_cell.length_c   1.000
_cell.angle_alpha   90.00
_cell.angle_beta   90.00
_cell.angle_gamma   90.00
#
_symmetry.space_group_name_H-M   'P 1'
#
loop_
_entity.id
_entity.type
_entity.pdbx_description
1 polymer ?
#
loop_
_entity_poly.entity_id
_entity_poly.type
_entity_poly.pdbx_seq_one_letter_code
_entity_poly.pdbx_strand_id
1 'polypeptide(L)'
;MKILFEVEFHLSACEQQVKYLLDSSFQQVQYKDPTTLGVNNTNSLVVAETYAEVIGVLSETHFTQIHKQFMAILTDLKKDSLPTVSHNMISLLMAMKFVKIKTNQVEDFEMGIKFLDDLGSFLLEVKDKDVKHAVAGLLVEILLPVAAQIKRETNIPALITFVGKLYGPTNELASKKQHKLAAYPLLTCLLCVSQRQFFLSNWVPFLNNALANLKNRDSRISRVALESLYRLLWYVFDY
;
A
#
# COMPACT_ATOMS: atom_id res chain seq x y z
N MET A 1 22.10 -28.80 39.99
CA MET A 1 23.08 -27.91 39.33
C MET A 1 23.23 -28.33 37.88
N LYS A 2 22.44 -27.74 36.98
CA LYS A 2 22.75 -27.69 35.54
C LYS A 2 22.25 -26.35 35.06
N ILE A 3 23.14 -25.38 35.21
CA ILE A 3 23.04 -24.04 34.65
C ILE A 3 23.10 -24.26 33.14
N LEU A 4 21.95 -24.16 32.47
CA LEU A 4 21.93 -23.96 31.03
C LEU A 4 22.32 -22.51 30.83
N PHE A 5 23.54 -22.32 30.32
CA PHE A 5 24.13 -21.04 29.97
C PHE A 5 23.10 -20.15 29.27
N GLU A 6 22.91 -18.95 29.84
CA GLU A 6 22.38 -17.81 29.12
C GLU A 6 23.18 -17.67 27.83
N VAL A 7 22.56 -18.07 26.73
CA VAL A 7 22.92 -17.51 25.44
C VAL A 7 22.45 -16.06 25.55
N GLU A 8 23.36 -15.16 25.89
CA GLU A 8 23.28 -13.77 25.44
C GLU A 8 23.20 -13.85 23.91
N PHE A 9 21.99 -14.07 23.39
CA PHE A 9 21.69 -13.76 22.01
C PHE A 9 22.14 -12.32 21.85
N HIS A 10 23.10 -12.06 20.97
CA HIS A 10 23.59 -10.73 20.68
C HIS A 10 22.47 -9.91 20.00
N LEU A 11 21.40 -9.59 20.74
CA LEU A 11 20.23 -8.86 20.29
C LEU A 11 20.68 -7.55 19.65
N SER A 12 21.67 -6.88 20.27
CA SER A 12 22.27 -5.64 19.76
C SER A 12 23.02 -5.82 18.43
N ALA A 13 23.71 -6.95 18.22
CA ALA A 13 24.36 -7.22 16.94
C ALA A 13 23.32 -7.54 15.84
N CYS A 14 22.25 -8.24 16.21
CA CYS A 14 21.12 -8.51 15.31
C CYS A 14 20.40 -7.21 14.90
N GLU A 15 20.13 -6.32 15.86
CA GLU A 15 19.53 -5.00 15.59
C GLU A 15 20.39 -4.14 14.67
N GLN A 16 21.72 -4.13 14.85
CA GLN A 16 22.64 -3.43 13.97
C GLN A 16 22.63 -4.01 12.55
N GLN A 17 22.58 -5.34 12.41
CA GLN A 17 22.48 -6.01 11.12
C GLN A 17 21.15 -5.71 10.42
N VAL A 18 20.04 -5.76 11.14
CA VAL A 18 18.72 -5.40 10.60
C VAL A 18 18.70 -3.96 10.13
N LYS A 19 19.23 -3.03 10.94
CA LYS A 19 19.34 -1.63 10.54
C LYS A 19 20.19 -1.46 9.28
N TYR A 20 21.35 -2.11 9.21
CA TYR A 20 22.22 -2.06 8.02
C TYR A 20 21.52 -2.60 6.77
N LEU A 21 20.81 -3.73 6.89
CA LEU A 21 20.03 -4.30 5.80
C LEU A 21 18.92 -3.36 5.35
N LEU A 22 18.23 -2.72 6.29
CA LEU A 22 17.14 -1.81 5.99
C LEU A 22 17.64 -0.53 5.31
N ASP A 23 18.71 0.07 5.83
CA ASP A 23 19.35 1.26 5.25
C ASP A 23 19.86 0.95 3.83
N SER A 24 20.51 -0.20 3.65
CA SER A 24 20.96 -0.67 2.33
C SER A 24 19.78 -0.91 1.38
N SER A 25 18.68 -1.48 1.87
CA SER A 25 17.48 -1.71 1.06
C SER A 25 16.89 -0.40 0.57
N PHE A 26 16.68 0.57 1.47
CA PHE A 26 16.17 1.89 1.10
C PHE A 26 17.11 2.67 0.17
N GLN A 27 18.41 2.43 0.22
CA GLN A 27 19.35 2.99 -0.75
C GLN A 27 19.19 2.35 -2.14
N GLN A 28 19.02 1.03 -2.20
CA GLN A 28 18.99 0.31 -3.48
C GLN A 28 17.71 0.50 -4.28
N VAL A 29 16.60 0.80 -3.61
CA VAL A 29 15.28 1.07 -4.22
C VAL A 29 15.11 2.50 -4.73
N GLN A 30 16.07 3.39 -4.48
CA GLN A 30 16.01 4.76 -5.00
C GLN A 30 15.99 4.77 -6.52
N TYR A 31 15.34 5.77 -7.08
CA TYR A 31 15.28 5.94 -8.53
C TYR A 31 16.68 6.11 -9.10
N LYS A 32 16.97 5.34 -10.15
CA LYS A 32 18.19 5.41 -10.94
C LYS A 32 17.78 5.71 -12.37
N ASP A 33 18.36 6.76 -12.96
CA ASP A 33 17.98 7.21 -14.29
C ASP A 33 18.34 6.13 -15.34
N PRO A 34 17.36 5.60 -16.09
CA PRO A 34 17.60 4.56 -17.10
C PRO A 34 18.64 4.95 -18.15
N THR A 35 18.77 6.25 -18.46
CA THR A 35 19.76 6.75 -19.42
C THR A 35 21.19 6.60 -18.91
N THR A 36 21.39 6.69 -17.59
CA THR A 36 22.70 6.50 -16.95
C THR A 36 23.08 5.03 -16.83
N LEU A 37 22.09 4.14 -16.69
CA LEU A 37 22.30 2.70 -16.55
C LEU A 37 22.46 1.97 -17.90
N GLY A 38 21.87 2.49 -18.97
CA GLY A 38 21.92 1.90 -20.30
C GLY A 38 21.49 0.43 -20.29
N VAL A 39 22.37 -0.46 -20.75
CA VAL A 39 22.12 -1.91 -20.82
C VAL A 39 21.89 -2.55 -19.43
N ASN A 40 22.35 -1.91 -18.34
CA ASN A 40 22.21 -2.42 -16.98
C ASN A 40 20.89 -2.00 -16.31
N ASN A 41 20.03 -1.24 -16.98
CA ASN A 41 18.78 -0.75 -16.40
C ASN A 41 17.89 -1.90 -15.87
N THR A 42 17.69 -2.94 -16.67
CA THR A 42 16.89 -4.12 -16.28
C THR A 42 17.46 -4.80 -15.03
N ASN A 43 18.79 -4.97 -14.96
CA ASN A 43 19.44 -5.57 -13.80
C ASN A 43 19.23 -4.72 -12.54
N SER A 44 19.31 -3.39 -12.68
CA SER A 44 19.05 -2.49 -11.56
C SER A 44 17.61 -2.56 -11.05
N LEU A 45 16.63 -2.75 -11.94
CA LEU A 45 15.23 -2.93 -11.54
C LEU A 45 15.02 -4.24 -10.77
N VAL A 46 15.65 -5.34 -11.21
CA VAL A 46 15.61 -6.62 -10.49
C VAL A 46 16.25 -6.51 -9.10
N VAL A 47 17.39 -5.82 -9.01
CA VAL A 47 18.05 -5.56 -7.71
C VAL A 47 17.13 -4.76 -6.80
N ALA A 48 16.54 -3.66 -7.29
CA ALA A 48 15.61 -2.85 -6.51
C ALA A 48 14.39 -3.67 -6.03
N GLU A 49 13.83 -4.51 -6.89
CA GLU A 49 12.72 -5.39 -6.53
C GLU A 49 13.11 -6.42 -5.45
N THR A 50 14.30 -7.00 -5.55
CA THR A 50 14.82 -7.94 -4.53
C THR A 50 14.98 -7.24 -3.17
N TYR A 51 15.50 -6.01 -3.15
CA TYR A 51 15.61 -5.24 -1.91
C TYR A 51 14.25 -4.79 -1.37
N ALA A 52 13.26 -4.55 -2.24
CA ALA A 52 11.88 -4.31 -1.82
C ALA A 52 11.26 -5.55 -1.15
N GLU A 53 11.56 -6.76 -1.64
CA GLU A 53 11.15 -8.01 -0.96
C GLU A 53 11.78 -8.14 0.42
N VAL A 54 13.06 -7.76 0.57
CA VAL A 54 13.73 -7.74 1.88
C VAL A 54 13.00 -6.79 2.84
N ILE A 55 12.60 -5.60 2.40
CA ILE A 55 11.76 -4.68 3.21
C ILE A 55 10.44 -5.37 3.58
N GLY A 56 9.81 -6.06 2.64
CA GLY A 56 8.58 -6.82 2.87
C GLY A 56 8.72 -7.89 3.96
N VAL A 57 9.78 -8.69 3.89
CA VAL A 57 10.07 -9.73 4.91
C VAL A 57 10.37 -9.09 6.27
N LEU A 58 11.20 -8.04 6.32
CA LEU A 58 11.51 -7.33 7.56
C LEU A 58 10.29 -6.64 8.16
N SER A 59 9.28 -6.28 7.35
CA SER A 59 8.05 -5.64 7.85
C SER A 59 7.27 -6.51 8.83
N GLU A 60 7.45 -7.83 8.80
CA GLU A 60 6.82 -8.74 9.76
C GLU A 60 7.36 -8.59 11.19
N THR A 61 8.55 -8.03 11.37
CA THR A 61 9.20 -7.92 12.69
C THR A 61 9.60 -6.49 13.05
N HIS A 62 9.87 -5.64 12.05
CA HIS A 62 10.40 -4.29 12.23
C HIS A 62 9.52 -3.22 11.56
N PHE A 63 8.20 -3.44 11.53
CA PHE A 63 7.23 -2.57 10.88
C PHE A 63 7.38 -1.09 11.27
N THR A 64 7.46 -0.80 12.58
CA THR A 64 7.56 0.57 13.10
C THR A 64 8.80 1.30 12.58
N GLN A 65 9.94 0.61 12.47
CA GLN A 65 11.18 1.19 11.95
C GLN A 65 11.06 1.47 10.45
N ILE A 66 10.52 0.51 9.69
CA ILE A 66 10.25 0.65 8.25
C ILE A 66 9.29 1.82 7.98
N HIS A 67 8.18 1.89 8.72
CA HIS A 67 7.19 2.97 8.61
C HIS A 67 7.83 4.33 8.87
N LYS A 68 8.59 4.47 9.97
CA LYS A 68 9.29 5.71 10.31
C LYS A 68 10.29 6.13 9.22
N GLN A 69 11.09 5.19 8.73
CA GLN A 69 12.12 5.49 7.72
C GLN A 69 11.49 5.84 6.37
N PHE A 70 10.48 5.10 5.92
CA PHE A 70 9.72 5.41 4.72
C PHE A 70 9.10 6.81 4.79
N MET A 71 8.43 7.15 5.89
CA MET A 71 7.79 8.46 6.04
C MET A 71 8.81 9.60 6.12
N ALA A 72 9.99 9.37 6.72
CA ALA A 72 11.07 10.34 6.73
C ALA A 72 11.56 10.63 5.31
N ILE A 73 11.91 9.59 4.53
CA ILE A 73 12.38 9.73 3.14
C ILE A 73 11.29 10.41 2.29
N LEU A 74 10.03 9.98 2.43
CA LEU A 74 8.91 10.57 1.70
C LEU A 74 8.73 12.06 2.02
N THR A 75 8.86 12.44 3.30
CA THR A 75 8.75 13.84 3.75
C THR A 75 9.88 14.70 3.21
N ASP A 76 11.09 14.15 3.09
CA ASP A 76 12.21 14.88 2.50
C ASP A 76 12.07 15.02 0.99
N LEU A 77 11.61 13.99 0.29
CA LEU A 77 11.26 14.08 -1.13
C LEU A 77 10.17 15.12 -1.40
N LYS A 78 9.20 15.31 -0.51
CA LYS A 78 8.18 16.37 -0.65
C LYS A 78 8.76 17.79 -0.68
N LYS A 79 9.94 18.00 -0.08
CA LYS A 79 10.62 19.31 -0.03
C LYS A 79 11.58 19.49 -1.21
N ASP A 80 11.86 18.42 -1.94
CA ASP A 80 12.78 18.42 -3.06
C ASP A 80 12.15 19.11 -4.28
N SER A 81 12.95 19.93 -4.96
CA SER A 81 12.57 20.64 -6.19
C SER A 81 13.23 20.06 -7.43
N LEU A 82 13.97 18.96 -7.29
CA LEU A 82 14.58 18.27 -8.42
C LEU A 82 13.53 17.77 -9.43
N PRO A 83 13.81 17.83 -10.75
CA PRO A 83 12.89 17.31 -11.78
C PRO A 83 12.57 15.82 -11.65
N THR A 84 13.43 15.05 -10.98
CA THR A 84 13.29 13.61 -10.77
C THR A 84 12.46 13.25 -9.54
N VAL A 85 11.96 14.23 -8.78
CA VAL A 85 11.25 14.00 -7.50
C VAL A 85 10.06 13.05 -7.65
N SER A 86 9.25 13.19 -8.71
CA SER A 86 8.12 12.29 -8.95
C SER A 86 8.58 10.85 -9.18
N HIS A 87 9.68 10.64 -9.92
CA HIS A 87 10.24 9.30 -10.14
C HIS A 87 10.85 8.69 -8.87
N ASN A 88 11.50 9.52 -8.04
CA ASN A 88 12.00 9.11 -6.72
C ASN A 88 10.85 8.66 -5.81
N MET A 89 9.77 9.45 -5.74
CA MET A 89 8.58 9.09 -4.96
C MET A 89 7.94 7.80 -5.48
N ILE A 90 7.77 7.65 -6.80
CA ILE A 90 7.19 6.44 -7.39
C ILE A 90 8.06 5.21 -7.09
N SER A 91 9.38 5.32 -7.20
CA SER A 91 10.31 4.21 -6.88
C SER A 91 10.24 3.81 -5.42
N LEU A 92 10.22 4.79 -4.51
CA LEU A 92 10.04 4.55 -3.08
C LEU A 92 8.68 3.90 -2.76
N LEU A 93 7.59 4.34 -3.40
CA LEU A 93 6.26 3.74 -3.22
C LEU A 93 6.21 2.29 -3.72
N MET A 94 6.81 2.00 -4.87
CA MET A 94 6.88 0.64 -5.41
C MET A 94 7.66 -0.30 -4.50
N ALA A 95 8.69 0.21 -3.81
CA ALA A 95 9.48 -0.58 -2.87
C ALA A 95 8.65 -1.11 -1.67
N MET A 96 7.53 -0.46 -1.36
CA MET A 96 6.69 -0.81 -0.21
C MET A 96 5.62 -1.85 -0.55
N LYS A 97 5.49 -2.29 -1.81
CA LYS A 97 4.40 -3.19 -2.25
C LYS A 97 4.36 -4.54 -1.51
N PHE A 98 5.49 -4.96 -0.95
CA PHE A 98 5.62 -6.23 -0.21
C PHE A 98 5.40 -6.10 1.29
N VAL A 99 5.15 -4.88 1.81
CA VAL A 99 4.89 -4.65 3.23
C VAL A 99 3.59 -5.32 3.64
N LYS A 100 3.64 -6.09 4.72
CA LYS A 100 2.50 -6.82 5.26
C LYS A 100 2.00 -6.18 6.54
N ILE A 101 0.68 -6.01 6.63
CA ILE A 101 0.01 -5.61 7.86
C ILE A 101 -0.44 -6.86 8.59
N LYS A 102 -0.05 -6.98 9.85
CA LYS A 102 -0.53 -8.03 10.74
C LYS A 102 -1.96 -7.73 11.20
N THR A 103 -2.81 -8.73 11.14
CA THR A 103 -4.24 -8.66 11.52
C THR A 103 -4.54 -9.44 12.81
N ASN A 104 -3.56 -10.16 13.36
CA ASN A 104 -3.72 -11.08 14.48
C ASN A 104 -3.71 -10.40 15.87
N GLN A 105 -3.08 -9.22 15.98
CA GLN A 105 -3.04 -8.41 17.20
C GLN A 105 -3.59 -7.03 16.90
N VAL A 106 -4.45 -6.51 17.78
CA VAL A 106 -5.11 -5.21 17.57
C VAL A 106 -4.07 -4.09 17.47
N GLU A 107 -3.06 -4.11 18.34
CA GLU A 107 -1.98 -3.11 18.37
C GLU A 107 -1.18 -3.10 17.06
N ASP A 108 -0.77 -4.28 16.57
CA ASP A 108 -0.06 -4.41 15.30
C ASP A 108 -0.94 -3.96 14.11
N PHE A 109 -2.23 -4.27 14.15
CA PHE A 109 -3.16 -3.87 13.12
C PHE A 109 -3.40 -2.36 13.11
N GLU A 110 -3.53 -1.73 14.28
CA GLU A 110 -3.64 -0.27 14.40
C GLU A 110 -2.37 0.44 13.91
N MET A 111 -1.18 -0.12 14.15
CA MET A 111 0.07 0.39 13.55
C MET A 111 0.02 0.29 12.02
N GLY A 112 -0.46 -0.82 11.48
CA GLY A 112 -0.67 -0.98 10.04
C GLY A 112 -1.69 0.02 9.46
N ILE A 113 -2.81 0.24 10.15
CA ILE A 113 -3.81 1.24 9.74
C ILE A 113 -3.23 2.64 9.81
N LYS A 114 -2.40 2.95 10.81
CA LYS A 114 -1.72 4.24 10.88
C LYS A 114 -0.84 4.47 9.64
N PHE A 115 -0.09 3.46 9.20
CA PHE A 115 0.68 3.56 7.97
C PHE A 115 -0.21 3.79 6.73
N LEU A 116 -1.32 3.06 6.62
CA LEU A 116 -2.31 3.29 5.56
C LEU A 116 -2.91 4.70 5.61
N ASP A 117 -3.20 5.23 6.81
CA ASP A 117 -3.75 6.57 6.97
C ASP A 117 -2.75 7.67 6.60
N ASP A 118 -1.47 7.48 6.91
CA ASP A 118 -0.38 8.37 6.48
C ASP A 118 -0.26 8.38 4.93
N LEU A 119 -0.33 7.20 4.28
CA LEU A 119 -0.40 7.08 2.82
C LEU A 119 -1.68 7.72 2.26
N GLY A 120 -2.80 7.56 2.95
CA GLY A 120 -4.08 8.17 2.60
C GLY A 120 -4.02 9.70 2.63
N SER A 121 -3.44 10.27 3.68
CA SER A 121 -3.17 11.71 3.76
C SER A 121 -2.31 12.16 2.58
N PHE A 122 -1.24 11.42 2.28
CA PHE A 122 -0.37 11.74 1.16
C PHE A 122 -1.11 11.69 -0.19
N LEU A 123 -1.97 10.69 -0.41
CA LEU A 123 -2.78 10.57 -1.63
C LEU A 123 -3.63 11.83 -1.89
N LEU A 124 -4.20 12.40 -0.82
CA LEU A 124 -5.05 13.59 -0.90
C LEU A 124 -4.24 14.87 -1.17
N GLU A 125 -3.01 14.96 -0.65
CA GLU A 125 -2.11 16.10 -0.84
C GLU A 125 -1.47 16.15 -2.22
N VAL A 126 -1.13 14.99 -2.79
CA VAL A 126 -0.35 14.90 -4.04
C VAL A 126 -1.11 15.54 -5.21
N LYS A 127 -0.41 16.37 -5.98
CA LYS A 127 -0.93 16.96 -7.22
C LYS A 127 -0.49 16.19 -8.47
N ASP A 128 0.73 15.65 -8.43
CA ASP A 128 1.29 14.85 -9.52
C ASP A 128 0.42 13.60 -9.78
N LYS A 129 0.02 13.42 -11.05
CA LYS A 129 -0.93 12.38 -11.44
C LYS A 129 -0.31 10.98 -11.27
N ASP A 130 0.95 10.80 -11.65
CA ASP A 130 1.61 9.49 -11.66
C ASP A 130 2.00 9.08 -10.23
N VAL A 131 2.46 10.03 -9.40
CA VAL A 131 2.65 9.79 -7.95
C VAL A 131 1.32 9.42 -7.28
N LYS A 132 0.24 10.13 -7.61
CA LYS A 132 -1.11 9.83 -7.07
C LYS A 132 -1.56 8.42 -7.45
N HIS A 133 -1.31 7.99 -8.68
CA HIS A 133 -1.61 6.62 -9.13
C HIS A 133 -0.75 5.59 -8.40
N ALA A 134 0.53 5.87 -8.18
CA ALA A 134 1.42 4.98 -7.44
C ALA A 134 0.99 4.80 -5.98
N VAL A 135 0.56 5.86 -5.29
CA VAL A 135 0.02 5.76 -3.92
C VAL A 135 -1.26 4.94 -3.89
N ALA A 136 -2.18 5.17 -4.84
CA ALA A 136 -3.42 4.39 -4.93
C ALA A 136 -3.14 2.90 -5.19
N GLY A 137 -2.17 2.60 -6.08
CA GLY A 137 -1.71 1.24 -6.34
C GLY A 137 -1.12 0.58 -5.10
N LEU A 138 -0.24 1.27 -4.38
CA LEU A 138 0.35 0.75 -3.14
C LEU A 138 -0.71 0.43 -2.07
N LEU A 139 -1.68 1.33 -1.88
CA LEU A 139 -2.79 1.07 -0.96
C LEU A 139 -3.58 -0.18 -1.36
N VAL A 140 -3.79 -0.42 -2.65
CA VAL A 140 -4.46 -1.63 -3.15
C VAL A 140 -3.64 -2.88 -2.85
N GLU A 141 -2.34 -2.87 -3.13
CA GLU A 141 -1.45 -4.03 -2.89
C GLU A 141 -1.47 -4.45 -1.41
N ILE A 142 -1.48 -3.47 -0.49
CA ILE A 142 -1.49 -3.75 0.95
C ILE A 142 -2.88 -4.10 1.47
N LEU A 143 -3.93 -3.40 1.00
CA LEU A 143 -5.31 -3.65 1.46
C LEU A 143 -5.89 -4.96 0.95
N LEU A 144 -5.44 -5.46 -0.20
CA LEU A 144 -5.96 -6.70 -0.78
C LEU A 144 -5.76 -7.92 0.14
N PRO A 145 -4.56 -8.23 0.66
CA PRO A 145 -4.39 -9.33 1.62
C PRO A 145 -5.08 -9.06 2.96
N VAL A 146 -5.19 -7.79 3.38
CA VAL A 146 -5.93 -7.41 4.60
C VAL A 146 -7.41 -7.75 4.45
N ALA A 147 -8.04 -7.37 3.33
CA ALA A 147 -9.44 -7.66 3.04
C ALA A 147 -9.77 -9.16 3.04
N ALA A 148 -8.81 -10.01 2.68
CA ALA A 148 -8.98 -11.47 2.71
C ALA A 148 -8.93 -12.06 4.14
N GLN A 149 -8.41 -11.32 5.13
CA GLN A 149 -8.18 -11.81 6.49
C GLN A 149 -9.14 -11.21 7.53
N ILE A 150 -9.56 -9.95 7.33
CA ILE A 150 -10.38 -9.24 8.31
C ILE A 150 -11.82 -9.80 8.34
N LYS A 151 -12.30 -10.12 9.54
CA LYS A 151 -13.69 -10.53 9.78
C LYS A 151 -14.31 -9.78 10.95
N ARG A 152 -13.58 -9.62 12.05
CA ARG A 152 -14.05 -8.93 13.27
C ARG A 152 -13.44 -7.53 13.41
N GLU A 153 -12.30 -7.33 12.77
CA GLU A 153 -11.44 -6.15 12.79
C GLU A 153 -12.06 -4.96 12.05
N THR A 154 -13.09 -5.17 11.23
CA THR A 154 -13.85 -4.08 10.58
C THR A 154 -14.43 -3.09 11.60
N ASN A 155 -14.61 -3.52 12.86
CA ASN A 155 -15.12 -2.69 13.94
C ASN A 155 -14.08 -1.79 14.61
N ILE A 156 -12.80 -1.88 14.23
CA ILE A 156 -11.71 -1.10 14.82
C ILE A 156 -11.84 0.38 14.42
N PRO A 157 -11.93 1.33 15.37
CA PRO A 157 -12.17 2.75 15.08
C PRO A 157 -11.19 3.39 14.09
N ALA A 158 -9.92 3.00 14.16
CA ALA A 158 -8.90 3.48 13.23
C ALA A 158 -9.23 3.12 11.77
N LEU A 159 -9.69 1.88 11.53
CA LEU A 159 -10.05 1.42 10.18
C LEU A 159 -11.30 2.14 9.64
N ILE A 160 -12.31 2.34 10.50
CA ILE A 160 -13.52 3.09 10.15
C ILE A 160 -13.16 4.50 9.71
N THR A 161 -12.31 5.17 10.49
CA THR A 161 -11.88 6.54 10.24
C THR A 161 -11.10 6.63 8.93
N PHE A 162 -10.17 5.71 8.70
CA PHE A 162 -9.41 5.59 7.46
C PHE A 162 -10.33 5.41 6.23
N VAL A 163 -11.28 4.46 6.28
CA VAL A 163 -12.23 4.22 5.19
C VAL A 163 -13.11 5.44 4.94
N GLY A 164 -13.67 6.02 6.01
CA GLY A 164 -14.53 7.20 5.92
C GLY A 164 -13.82 8.40 5.30
N LYS A 165 -12.55 8.61 5.64
CA LYS A 165 -11.69 9.66 5.10
C LYS A 165 -11.40 9.48 3.60
N LEU A 166 -11.11 8.25 3.16
CA LEU A 166 -10.65 8.01 1.78
C LEU A 166 -11.75 7.65 0.79
N TYR A 167 -12.86 7.06 1.22
CA TYR A 167 -13.85 6.53 0.28
C TYR A 167 -14.44 7.61 -0.63
N GLY A 168 -14.90 8.73 -0.06
CA GLY A 168 -15.46 9.85 -0.81
C GLY A 168 -14.49 10.42 -1.86
N PRO A 169 -13.29 10.89 -1.47
CA PRO A 169 -12.29 11.40 -2.40
C PRO A 169 -11.88 10.36 -3.48
N THR A 170 -11.78 9.09 -3.11
CA THR A 170 -11.44 8.02 -4.06
C THR A 170 -12.58 7.81 -5.08
N ASN A 171 -13.83 7.91 -4.66
CA ASN A 171 -14.99 7.81 -5.56
C ASN A 171 -15.04 8.96 -6.58
N GLU A 172 -14.68 10.18 -6.16
CA GLU A 172 -14.54 11.31 -7.06
C GLU A 172 -13.41 11.09 -8.09
N LEU A 173 -12.27 10.54 -7.65
CA LEU A 173 -11.18 10.16 -8.56
C LEU A 173 -11.61 9.07 -9.54
N ALA A 174 -12.34 8.06 -9.08
CA ALA A 174 -12.85 6.97 -9.91
C ALA A 174 -13.81 7.45 -11.01
N SER A 175 -14.49 8.58 -10.79
CA SER A 175 -15.37 9.22 -11.77
C SER A 175 -14.60 9.94 -12.89
N LYS A 176 -13.34 10.32 -12.65
CA LYS A 176 -12.49 11.03 -13.61
C LYS A 176 -11.76 10.04 -14.53
N LYS A 177 -11.95 10.17 -15.85
CA LYS A 177 -11.39 9.25 -16.87
C LYS A 177 -9.89 8.96 -16.68
N GLN A 178 -9.09 9.98 -16.36
CA GLN A 178 -7.63 9.84 -16.22
C GLN A 178 -7.18 9.11 -14.94
N HIS A 179 -8.02 9.02 -13.91
CA HIS A 179 -7.69 8.35 -12.65
C HIS A 179 -8.44 7.04 -12.46
N LYS A 180 -9.49 6.80 -13.25
CA LYS A 180 -10.39 5.64 -13.11
C LYS A 180 -9.65 4.31 -12.94
N LEU A 181 -8.64 4.02 -13.75
CA LEU A 181 -7.92 2.74 -13.66
C LEU A 181 -7.17 2.54 -12.33
N ALA A 182 -6.63 3.60 -11.74
CA ALA A 182 -5.92 3.52 -10.46
C ALA A 182 -6.86 3.64 -9.25
N ALA A 183 -7.90 4.48 -9.36
CA ALA A 183 -8.80 4.77 -8.25
C ALA A 183 -9.88 3.70 -8.05
N TYR A 184 -10.34 3.04 -9.11
CA TYR A 184 -11.42 2.06 -9.01
C TYR A 184 -11.04 0.81 -8.19
N PRO A 185 -9.83 0.22 -8.34
CA PRO A 185 -9.37 -0.84 -7.47
C PRO A 185 -9.28 -0.39 -6.00
N LEU A 186 -8.79 0.82 -5.73
CA LEU A 186 -8.72 1.36 -4.37
C LEU A 186 -10.11 1.53 -3.77
N LEU A 187 -11.06 2.09 -4.53
CA LEU A 187 -12.46 2.24 -4.11
C LEU A 187 -13.08 0.89 -3.73
N THR A 188 -12.75 -0.15 -4.50
CA THR A 188 -13.18 -1.53 -4.25
C THR A 188 -12.59 -2.05 -2.94
N CYS A 189 -11.28 -1.95 -2.76
CA CYS A 189 -10.59 -2.38 -1.54
C CYS A 189 -11.14 -1.66 -0.29
N LEU A 190 -11.42 -0.36 -0.38
CA LEU A 190 -12.02 0.40 0.72
C LEU A 190 -13.41 -0.12 1.11
N LEU A 191 -14.24 -0.54 0.16
CA LEU A 191 -15.49 -1.24 0.48
C LEU A 191 -15.24 -2.60 1.12
N CYS A 192 -14.32 -3.39 0.56
CA CYS A 192 -13.98 -4.70 1.11
C CYS A 192 -13.45 -4.62 2.55
N VAL A 193 -12.84 -3.52 2.97
CA VAL A 193 -12.38 -3.37 4.37
C VAL A 193 -13.32 -2.56 5.25
N SER A 194 -14.45 -2.11 4.71
CA SER A 194 -15.41 -1.30 5.43
C SER A 194 -16.30 -2.12 6.36
N GLN A 195 -16.90 -1.44 7.34
CA GLN A 195 -17.96 -2.03 8.14
C GLN A 195 -19.19 -2.36 7.32
N ARG A 196 -19.92 -3.41 7.73
CA ARG A 196 -21.14 -3.87 7.06
C ARG A 196 -22.13 -2.75 6.74
N GLN A 197 -22.40 -1.84 7.69
CA GLN A 197 -23.34 -0.75 7.46
C GLN A 197 -22.85 0.23 6.39
N PHE A 198 -21.54 0.55 6.39
CA PHE A 198 -20.91 1.40 5.39
C PHE A 198 -20.92 0.72 4.02
N PHE A 199 -20.59 -0.57 3.97
CA PHE A 199 -20.64 -1.39 2.76
C PHE A 199 -22.02 -1.36 2.13
N LEU A 200 -23.06 -1.72 2.90
CA LEU A 200 -24.44 -1.81 2.39
C LEU A 200 -24.95 -0.47 1.89
N SER A 201 -24.60 0.63 2.55
CA SER A 201 -24.99 1.99 2.15
C SER A 201 -24.36 2.42 0.81
N ASN A 202 -23.19 1.87 0.46
CA ASN A 202 -22.43 2.26 -0.72
C ASN A 202 -22.40 1.21 -1.84
N TRP A 203 -22.86 -0.02 -1.55
CA TRP A 203 -22.86 -1.15 -2.47
C TRP A 203 -23.67 -0.89 -3.74
N VAL A 204 -24.92 -0.41 -3.60
CA VAL A 204 -25.81 -0.21 -4.76
C VAL A 204 -25.27 0.86 -5.72
N PRO A 205 -24.85 2.06 -5.26
CA PRO A 205 -24.17 3.03 -6.11
C PRO A 205 -22.93 2.48 -6.79
N PHE A 206 -22.09 1.73 -6.06
CA PHE A 206 -20.89 1.12 -6.61
C PHE A 206 -21.21 0.12 -7.72
N LEU A 207 -22.15 -0.80 -7.47
CA LEU A 207 -22.59 -1.82 -8.42
C LEU A 207 -23.12 -1.20 -9.71
N ASN A 208 -23.97 -0.18 -9.62
CA ASN A 208 -24.49 0.52 -10.79
C ASN A 208 -23.36 1.14 -11.62
N ASN A 209 -22.37 1.76 -10.97
CA ASN A 209 -21.19 2.31 -11.63
C ASN A 209 -20.32 1.20 -12.27
N ALA A 210 -20.15 0.06 -11.58
CA ALA A 210 -19.42 -1.10 -12.11
C ALA A 210 -20.06 -1.63 -13.38
N LEU A 211 -21.37 -1.83 -13.36
CA LEU A 211 -22.16 -2.30 -14.50
C LEU A 211 -22.08 -1.33 -15.68
N ALA A 212 -22.07 -0.02 -15.43
CA ALA A 212 -21.86 0.99 -16.46
C ALA A 212 -20.45 0.90 -17.07
N ASN A 213 -19.42 0.66 -16.25
CA ASN A 213 -18.04 0.51 -16.69
C ASN A 213 -17.78 -0.82 -17.44
N LEU A 214 -18.54 -1.88 -17.18
CA LEU A 214 -18.46 -3.13 -17.96
C LEU A 214 -18.84 -2.92 -19.43
N LYS A 215 -19.82 -2.04 -19.67
CA LYS A 215 -20.29 -1.68 -21.02
C LYS A 215 -19.38 -0.69 -21.74
N ASN A 216 -18.25 -0.32 -21.14
CA ASN A 216 -17.31 0.63 -21.71
C ASN A 216 -16.57 0.01 -22.92
N ARG A 217 -16.19 0.83 -23.89
CA ARG A 217 -15.41 0.41 -25.06
C ARG A 217 -13.94 0.14 -24.72
N ASP A 218 -13.40 0.73 -23.65
CA ASP A 218 -12.03 0.46 -23.19
C ASP A 218 -11.99 -0.86 -22.39
N SER A 219 -11.35 -1.89 -22.98
CA SER A 219 -11.25 -3.23 -22.40
C SER A 219 -10.56 -3.27 -21.04
N ARG A 220 -9.67 -2.32 -20.74
CA ARG A 220 -9.00 -2.24 -19.43
C ARG A 220 -9.97 -1.81 -18.35
N ILE A 221 -10.86 -0.87 -18.66
CA ILE A 221 -11.88 -0.39 -17.72
C ILE A 221 -12.88 -1.52 -17.43
N SER A 222 -13.33 -2.23 -18.46
CA SER A 222 -14.23 -3.37 -18.28
C SER A 222 -13.58 -4.48 -17.45
N ARG A 223 -12.30 -4.78 -17.69
CA ARG A 223 -11.54 -5.76 -16.89
C ARG A 223 -11.46 -5.36 -15.42
N VAL A 224 -11.07 -4.12 -15.13
CA VAL A 224 -10.97 -3.61 -13.75
C VAL A 224 -12.34 -3.65 -13.06
N ALA A 225 -13.41 -3.26 -13.75
CA ALA A 225 -14.76 -3.33 -13.20
C ALA A 225 -15.20 -4.77 -12.89
N LEU A 226 -14.87 -5.72 -13.76
CA LEU A 226 -15.18 -7.13 -13.56
C LEU A 226 -14.41 -7.72 -12.37
N GLU A 227 -13.10 -7.47 -12.29
CA GLU A 227 -12.25 -7.90 -11.17
C GLU A 227 -12.75 -7.33 -9.84
N SER A 228 -13.17 -6.06 -9.82
CA SER A 228 -13.77 -5.42 -8.65
C SER A 228 -15.07 -6.09 -8.20
N LEU A 229 -15.96 -6.42 -9.14
CA LEU A 229 -17.22 -7.12 -8.83
C LEU A 229 -16.96 -8.52 -8.28
N TYR A 230 -16.04 -9.26 -8.88
CA TYR A 230 -15.66 -10.59 -8.40
C TYR A 230 -15.14 -10.55 -6.96
N ARG A 231 -14.25 -9.59 -6.64
CA ARG A 231 -13.70 -9.40 -5.29
C ARG A 231 -14.78 -9.08 -4.26
N LEU A 232 -15.71 -8.17 -4.59
CA LEU A 232 -16.78 -7.80 -3.68
C LEU A 232 -17.80 -8.92 -3.50
N LEU A 233 -18.10 -9.70 -4.55
CA LEU A 233 -18.99 -10.87 -4.43
C LEU A 233 -18.41 -11.89 -3.46
N TRP A 234 -17.13 -12.22 -3.58
CA TRP A 234 -16.45 -13.10 -2.62
C TRP A 234 -16.63 -12.60 -1.17
N TYR A 235 -16.39 -11.31 -0.96
CA TYR A 235 -16.53 -10.69 0.36
C TYR A 235 -17.98 -10.66 0.87
N VAL A 236 -18.97 -10.46 -0.01
CA VAL A 236 -20.40 -10.52 0.33
C VAL A 236 -20.85 -11.93 0.73
N PHE A 237 -20.26 -12.98 0.14
CA PHE A 237 -20.59 -14.37 0.48
C PHE A 237 -19.91 -14.85 1.78
N ASP A 238 -18.85 -14.19 2.23
CA ASP A 238 -18.19 -14.45 3.52
C ASP A 238 -18.85 -13.70 4.72
N TYR A 239 -19.96 -12.98 4.48
CA TYR A 239 -20.66 -12.09 5.42
C TYR A 239 -21.98 -12.63 6.00
#